data_AF-A0A2S9XGS0-F1
#
_entry.id   AF-A0A2S9XGS0-F1
#
_cell.length_a   1.000
_cell.length_b   1.000
_cell.length_c   1.000
_cell.angle_alpha   90.00
_cell.angle_beta   90.00
_cell.angle_gamma   90.00
#
_symmetry.space_group_name_H-M   'P 1'
#
loop_
_entity.id
_entity.type
_entity.pdbx_description
1 polymer ?
#
loop_
_entity_poly.entity_id
_entity_poly.type
_entity_poly.pdbx_seq_one_letter_code
_entity_poly.pdbx_strand_id
1 'polypeptide(L)'
;MLLAVLFTLLAWPLVVHAAARVTVPVGWLESGDAAPEAQRRASRWKDELGLRLAQVVSAPDNDRFAETIAVFERPEPVADKAFASESAALEALSAAVVNVVGSDPPEASGLRTTDAGVQVAWAQWQVEDLIYEGVLAPSGDSASIVIMTMLARDVDYHRNRLDGVIASLDGVTAPMPRFSLTWWRIGAPLVWLGLALALHAAMLRFVDQDHDHTQAGTRASVINLGLVALGTLITYFGLGDRELALVHAGSSLGGLTMWIAVSGIIVVGLHFLIAARYDRGVVQSAPASGIYSRTDMIRASVSSRSGVRPRPDNLAETSDVWAVPRDTLPDPGSSTQYAVHPGKQDER
;
A
#
# COMPACT_ATOMS: atom_id res chain seq x y z
N MET A 1 6.96 -2.94 -10.40
CA MET A 1 6.56 -3.73 -9.22
C MET A 1 7.60 -3.62 -8.10
N LEU A 2 8.85 -4.02 -8.33
CA LEU A 2 9.92 -3.95 -7.32
C LEU A 2 10.13 -2.52 -6.77
N LEU A 3 10.05 -1.48 -7.60
CA LEU A 3 10.20 -0.08 -7.19
C LEU A 3 9.02 0.48 -6.38
N ALA A 4 7.79 0.07 -6.65
CA ALA A 4 6.62 0.48 -5.88
C ALA A 4 6.61 -0.24 -4.53
N VAL A 5 6.86 -1.55 -4.53
CA VAL A 5 7.04 -2.36 -3.31
C VAL A 5 8.22 -1.81 -2.49
N LEU A 6 9.36 -1.51 -3.11
CA LEU A 6 10.52 -0.92 -2.47
C LEU A 6 10.23 0.49 -1.95
N PHE A 7 9.47 1.34 -2.66
CA PHE A 7 9.06 2.64 -2.13
C PHE A 7 8.11 2.50 -0.95
N THR A 8 7.16 1.55 -0.99
CA THR A 8 6.25 1.28 0.14
C THR A 8 7.02 0.74 1.36
N LEU A 9 8.05 -0.08 1.12
CA LEU A 9 8.94 -0.65 2.14
C LEU A 9 10.02 0.31 2.64
N LEU A 10 10.47 1.27 1.84
CA LEU A 10 11.51 2.26 2.21
C LEU A 10 10.90 3.54 2.80
N ALA A 11 9.70 3.93 2.35
CA ALA A 11 9.01 5.12 2.87
C ALA A 11 8.33 4.86 4.24
N TRP A 12 8.24 3.61 4.66
CA TRP A 12 7.73 3.24 5.97
C TRP A 12 8.74 2.34 6.68
N PRO A 13 9.33 2.74 7.83
CA PRO A 13 10.19 1.84 8.58
C PRO A 13 9.41 0.54 8.87
N LEU A 14 10.04 -0.61 8.69
CA LEU A 14 9.48 -1.89 9.11
C LEU A 14 9.36 -1.87 10.63
N VAL A 15 8.24 -1.36 11.11
CA VAL A 15 7.91 -1.36 12.52
C VAL A 15 7.45 -2.76 12.87
N VAL A 16 8.30 -3.47 13.60
CA VAL A 16 8.00 -4.79 14.15
C VAL A 16 6.95 -4.61 15.24
N HIS A 17 5.85 -5.35 15.12
CA HIS A 17 4.79 -5.38 16.13
C HIS A 17 5.31 -6.10 17.37
N ALA A 18 5.56 -5.34 18.43
CA ALA A 18 5.70 -5.91 19.76
C ALA A 18 5.30 -4.85 20.78
N ALA A 19 4.29 -5.15 21.60
CA ALA A 19 4.12 -4.45 22.87
C ALA A 19 5.43 -4.47 23.64
N ALA A 20 5.72 -3.38 24.34
CA ALA A 20 6.83 -3.32 25.28
C ALA A 20 6.71 -4.48 26.26
N ARG A 21 7.85 -4.99 26.71
CA ARG A 21 7.91 -6.06 27.71
C ARG A 21 8.72 -5.58 28.89
N VAL A 22 8.29 -6.00 30.07
CA VAL A 22 9.04 -5.82 31.30
C VAL A 22 10.02 -6.96 31.41
N THR A 23 11.30 -6.63 31.57
CA THR A 23 12.31 -7.59 31.99
C THR A 23 11.99 -8.04 33.41
N VAL A 24 11.70 -9.33 33.60
CA VAL A 24 11.25 -9.87 34.88
C VAL A 24 12.35 -9.70 35.94
N PRO A 25 12.09 -8.99 37.06
CA PRO A 25 13.06 -8.87 38.13
C PRO A 25 13.46 -10.23 38.70
N VAL A 26 14.71 -10.37 39.14
CA VAL A 26 15.19 -11.62 39.75
C VAL A 26 14.31 -12.00 40.95
N GLY A 27 13.80 -13.23 40.94
CA GLY A 27 12.93 -13.77 41.99
C GLY A 27 11.45 -13.46 41.81
N TRP A 28 11.05 -12.74 40.76
CA TRP A 28 9.65 -12.51 40.41
C TRP A 28 9.13 -13.58 39.46
N LEU A 29 7.81 -13.76 39.44
CA LEU A 29 7.11 -14.75 38.63
C LEU A 29 6.40 -14.06 37.46
N GLU A 30 6.36 -14.72 36.30
CA GLU A 30 5.84 -14.15 35.06
C GLU A 30 4.58 -14.90 34.58
N SER A 31 3.60 -14.13 34.13
CA SER A 31 2.40 -14.54 33.41
C SER A 31 1.68 -15.70 34.10
N GLY A 32 1.72 -16.91 33.53
CA GLY A 32 1.03 -18.08 34.07
C GLY A 32 1.48 -18.47 35.47
N ASP A 33 2.71 -18.11 35.83
CA ASP A 33 3.30 -18.41 37.14
C ASP A 33 3.17 -17.24 38.13
N ALA A 34 2.70 -16.06 37.68
CA ALA A 34 2.45 -14.92 38.57
C ALA A 34 1.42 -15.28 39.65
N ALA A 35 1.55 -14.67 40.82
CA ALA A 35 0.68 -14.91 41.97
C ALA A 35 -0.80 -14.77 41.57
N PRO A 36 -1.71 -15.67 42.01
CA PRO A 36 -3.11 -15.65 41.59
C PRO A 36 -3.80 -14.31 41.84
N GLU A 37 -3.43 -13.58 42.90
CA GLU A 37 -3.97 -12.26 43.18
C GLU A 37 -3.51 -11.20 42.16
N ALA A 38 -2.24 -11.23 41.76
CA ALA A 38 -1.71 -10.35 40.72
C ALA A 38 -2.40 -10.58 39.38
N GLN A 39 -2.65 -11.84 39.02
CA GLN A 39 -3.40 -12.19 37.81
C GLN A 39 -4.85 -11.66 37.87
N ARG A 40 -5.56 -11.86 38.99
CA ARG A 40 -6.92 -11.31 39.17
C ARG A 40 -6.93 -9.79 39.06
N ARG A 41 -5.95 -9.12 39.65
CA ARG A 41 -5.81 -7.66 39.60
C ARG A 41 -5.57 -7.17 38.17
N ALA A 42 -4.59 -7.74 37.47
CA ALA A 42 -4.32 -7.42 36.07
C ALA A 42 -5.51 -7.69 35.15
N SER A 43 -6.29 -8.75 35.42
CA SER A 43 -7.53 -9.02 34.69
C SER A 43 -8.61 -7.96 34.93
N ARG A 44 -8.77 -7.44 36.16
CA ARG A 44 -9.71 -6.33 36.40
C ARG A 44 -9.30 -5.07 35.64
N TRP A 45 -8.02 -4.70 35.69
CA TRP A 45 -7.50 -3.58 34.93
C TRP A 45 -7.68 -3.77 33.42
N LYS A 46 -7.47 -4.99 32.92
CA LYS A 46 -7.74 -5.33 31.51
C LYS A 46 -9.18 -4.99 31.13
N ASP A 47 -10.14 -5.38 31.98
CA ASP A 47 -11.56 -5.14 31.76
C ASP A 47 -11.91 -3.64 31.87
N GLU A 48 -11.30 -2.91 32.81
CA GLU A 48 -11.47 -1.45 33.01
C GLU A 48 -10.87 -0.60 31.88
N LEU A 49 -9.74 -1.05 31.33
CA LEU A 49 -9.04 -0.36 30.24
C LEU A 49 -9.58 -0.78 28.87
N GLY A 50 -10.20 -1.95 28.76
CA GLY A 50 -10.60 -2.54 27.48
C GLY A 50 -9.40 -2.90 26.57
N LEU A 51 -8.22 -3.12 27.16
CA LEU A 51 -6.97 -3.34 26.45
C LEU A 51 -6.54 -4.81 26.48
N ARG A 52 -5.64 -5.20 25.56
CA ARG A 52 -5.05 -6.55 25.59
C ARG A 52 -3.99 -6.62 26.68
N LEU A 53 -4.18 -7.50 27.65
CA LEU A 53 -3.14 -7.84 28.62
C LEU A 53 -2.03 -8.64 27.93
N ALA A 54 -0.82 -8.07 27.86
CA ALA A 54 0.34 -8.64 27.19
C ALA A 54 1.23 -9.45 28.13
N GLN A 55 1.39 -8.97 29.37
CA GLN A 55 2.27 -9.58 30.37
C GLN A 55 1.76 -9.24 31.78
N VAL A 56 1.94 -10.17 32.71
CA VAL A 56 1.80 -9.93 34.16
C VAL A 56 3.08 -10.40 34.82
N VAL A 57 3.59 -9.65 35.78
CA VAL A 57 4.74 -10.03 36.61
C VAL A 57 4.36 -9.77 38.05
N SER A 58 4.73 -10.66 38.96
CA SER A 58 4.46 -10.45 40.39
C SER A 58 5.62 -10.85 41.27
N ALA A 59 5.68 -10.26 42.46
CA ALA A 59 6.42 -10.86 43.56
C ALA A 59 5.83 -12.25 43.91
N PRO A 60 6.61 -13.11 44.58
CA PRO A 60 6.12 -14.42 45.01
C PRO A 60 4.97 -14.32 46.03
N ASP A 61 4.07 -15.32 46.04
CA ASP A 61 2.82 -15.34 46.82
C ASP A 61 3.00 -15.53 48.34
N ASN A 62 4.23 -15.45 48.85
CA ASN A 62 4.52 -15.54 50.29
C ASN A 62 4.55 -14.17 50.99
N ASP A 63 4.44 -13.08 50.24
CA ASP A 63 4.37 -11.73 50.77
C ASP A 63 2.93 -11.34 51.15
N ARG A 64 2.79 -10.33 52.03
CA ARG A 64 1.47 -9.86 52.53
C ARG A 64 0.59 -9.24 51.45
N PHE A 65 1.19 -8.89 50.32
CA PHE A 65 0.57 -8.33 49.14
C PHE A 65 1.37 -8.82 47.93
N ALA A 66 0.70 -9.26 46.88
CA ALA A 66 1.39 -9.61 45.64
C ALA A 66 1.62 -8.35 44.81
N GLU A 67 2.79 -7.73 44.93
CA GLU A 67 3.19 -6.63 44.05
C GLU A 67 3.00 -7.06 42.60
N THR A 68 2.39 -6.20 41.80
CA THR A 68 1.97 -6.56 40.44
C THR A 68 2.50 -5.54 39.46
N ILE A 69 3.08 -6.03 38.37
CA ILE A 69 3.38 -5.26 37.17
C ILE A 69 2.54 -5.87 36.06
N ALA A 70 1.69 -5.09 35.42
CA ALA A 70 0.89 -5.52 34.28
C ALA A 70 1.21 -4.65 33.07
N VAL A 71 1.38 -5.29 31.92
CA VAL A 71 1.63 -4.60 30.66
C VAL A 71 0.42 -4.79 29.74
N PHE A 72 -0.13 -3.68 29.29
CA PHE A 72 -1.28 -3.63 28.39
C PHE A 72 -0.86 -3.07 27.04
N GLU A 73 -1.28 -3.73 25.96
CA GLU A 73 -1.12 -3.22 24.62
C GLU A 73 -2.32 -2.34 24.26
N ARG A 74 -2.01 -1.09 23.92
CA ARG A 74 -2.93 -0.15 23.30
C ARG A 74 -2.67 -0.17 21.78
N PRO A 75 -3.68 -0.51 20.96
CA PRO A 75 -3.49 -0.65 19.52
C PRO A 75 -3.23 0.68 18.81
N GLU A 76 -3.51 1.80 19.47
CA GLU A 76 -3.23 3.13 18.94
C GLU A 76 -1.79 3.56 19.29
N PRO A 77 -1.01 4.06 18.31
CA PRO A 77 0.33 4.56 18.58
C PRO A 77 0.27 5.86 19.39
N VAL A 78 1.33 6.12 20.16
CA VAL A 78 1.50 7.44 20.79
C VAL A 78 2.15 8.40 19.80
N ALA A 79 1.51 9.53 19.53
CA ALA A 79 2.09 10.58 18.72
C ALA A 79 3.27 11.26 19.40
N ASP A 80 4.25 11.66 18.58
CA ASP A 80 5.37 12.53 18.94
C ASP A 80 4.99 13.72 19.84
N LYS A 81 3.87 14.39 19.56
CA LYS A 81 3.38 15.55 20.32
C LYS A 81 3.08 15.24 21.78
N ALA A 82 2.72 13.99 22.11
CA ALA A 82 2.49 13.59 23.50
C ALA A 82 3.80 13.66 24.30
N PHE A 83 4.95 13.48 23.65
CA PHE A 83 6.27 13.56 24.26
C PHE A 83 6.97 14.89 23.98
N ALA A 84 6.27 15.89 23.44
CA ALA A 84 6.85 17.22 23.20
C ALA A 84 7.05 18.03 24.49
N SER A 85 6.35 17.67 25.56
CA SER A 85 6.51 18.25 26.90
C SER A 85 6.06 17.25 27.96
N GLU A 86 6.54 17.41 29.18
CA GLU A 86 6.11 16.58 30.31
C GLU A 86 4.60 16.68 30.57
N SER A 87 4.02 17.87 30.48
CA SER A 87 2.58 18.08 30.67
C SER A 87 1.74 17.32 29.64
N ALA A 88 2.15 17.32 28.37
CA ALA A 88 1.44 16.58 27.31
C ALA A 88 1.56 15.06 27.51
N ALA A 89 2.71 14.60 28.01
CA ALA A 89 2.96 13.19 28.26
C ALA A 89 2.11 12.70 29.45
N LEU A 90 2.02 13.54 30.48
CA LEU A 90 1.20 13.30 31.66
C LEU A 90 -0.29 13.28 31.32
N GLU A 91 -0.77 14.21 30.50
CA GLU A 91 -2.17 14.23 30.06
C GLU A 91 -2.50 12.94 29.30
N ALA A 92 -1.64 12.53 28.38
CA ALA A 92 -1.83 11.30 27.60
C ALA A 92 -1.81 10.04 28.48
N LEU A 93 -0.89 9.97 29.46
CA LEU A 93 -0.81 8.87 30.40
C LEU A 93 -2.03 8.83 31.33
N SER A 94 -2.38 9.97 31.95
CA SER A 94 -3.51 10.05 32.90
C SER A 94 -4.82 9.64 32.24
N ALA A 95 -5.07 10.11 31.01
CA ALA A 95 -6.24 9.70 30.24
C ALA A 95 -6.26 8.18 29.96
N ALA A 96 -5.09 7.56 29.83
CA ALA A 96 -4.97 6.14 29.54
C ALA A 96 -5.15 5.24 30.78
N VAL A 97 -4.90 5.74 31.99
CA VAL A 97 -5.00 4.97 33.24
C VAL A 97 -6.14 5.40 34.17
N VAL A 98 -6.91 6.43 33.80
CA VAL A 98 -7.97 7.04 34.66
C VAL A 98 -8.96 6.03 35.23
N ASN A 99 -9.33 4.99 34.47
CA ASN A 99 -10.27 3.96 34.93
C ASN A 99 -9.69 3.04 36.01
N VAL A 100 -8.37 3.03 36.17
CA VAL A 100 -7.64 2.21 37.15
C VAL A 100 -7.26 3.02 38.38
N VAL A 101 -6.72 4.23 38.19
CA VAL A 101 -6.16 5.06 39.29
C VAL A 101 -7.08 6.19 39.75
N GLY A 102 -8.20 6.42 39.06
CA GLY A 102 -9.10 7.54 39.33
C GLY A 102 -8.73 8.82 38.58
N SER A 103 -9.47 9.90 38.88
CA SER A 103 -9.34 11.20 38.21
C SER A 103 -8.40 12.18 38.92
N ASP A 104 -7.89 11.82 40.08
CA ASP A 104 -7.01 12.68 40.86
C ASP A 104 -5.65 12.86 40.16
N PRO A 105 -5.01 14.05 40.28
CA PRO A 105 -3.70 14.26 39.71
C PRO A 105 -2.65 13.37 40.39
N PRO A 106 -1.61 12.95 39.65
CA PRO A 106 -0.54 12.15 40.24
C PRO A 106 0.26 12.95 41.27
N GLU A 107 0.79 12.26 42.27
CA GLU A 107 1.66 12.83 43.31
C GLU A 107 3.05 13.17 42.76
N ALA A 108 3.52 12.37 41.80
CA ALA A 108 4.76 12.58 41.09
C ALA A 108 4.62 12.18 39.62
N SER A 109 5.29 12.91 38.73
CA SER A 109 5.30 12.63 37.30
C SER A 109 6.64 13.00 36.68
N GLY A 110 6.87 12.53 35.46
CA GLY A 110 8.05 12.90 34.70
C GLY A 110 8.17 12.20 33.37
N LEU A 111 9.07 12.71 32.54
CA LEU A 111 9.62 11.98 31.41
C LEU A 111 10.86 11.23 31.87
N ARG A 112 10.91 9.94 31.56
CA ARG A 112 12.05 9.07 31.87
C ARG A 112 12.65 8.54 30.58
N THR A 113 13.93 8.23 30.60
CA THR A 113 14.64 7.65 29.46
C THR A 113 14.97 6.20 29.78
N THR A 114 14.61 5.29 28.88
CA THR A 114 14.97 3.86 28.97
C THR A 114 16.44 3.63 28.63
N ASP A 115 16.97 2.43 28.90
CA ASP A 115 18.32 2.03 28.52
C ASP A 115 18.54 2.05 26.99
N ALA A 116 17.46 1.91 26.22
CA ALA A 116 17.45 2.06 24.77
C ALA A 116 17.50 3.53 24.29
N GLY A 117 17.52 4.50 25.22
CA GLY A 117 17.55 5.93 24.91
C GLY A 117 16.20 6.53 24.50
N VAL A 118 15.10 5.81 24.73
CA VAL A 118 13.75 6.26 24.34
C VAL A 118 13.03 6.89 25.54
N GLN A 119 12.29 7.97 25.29
CA GLN A 119 11.48 8.60 26.33
C GLN A 119 10.16 7.87 26.57
N VAL A 120 9.82 7.72 27.85
CA VAL A 120 8.55 7.17 28.35
C VAL A 120 7.94 8.15 29.35
N ALA A 121 6.60 8.21 29.39
CA ALA A 121 5.90 9.02 30.36
C ALA A 121 5.71 8.18 31.62
N TRP A 122 5.99 8.75 32.78
CA TRP A 122 5.83 8.09 34.06
C TRP A 122 5.04 8.98 35.01
N ALA A 123 4.19 8.37 35.81
CA ALA A 123 3.52 9.04 36.91
C ALA A 123 3.12 8.07 38.01
N GLN A 124 2.93 8.62 39.20
CA GLN A 124 2.65 7.91 40.43
C GLN A 124 1.36 8.46 41.06
N TRP A 125 0.45 7.56 41.44
CA TRP A 125 -0.77 7.86 42.15
C TRP A 125 -0.82 7.07 43.45
N GLN A 126 -1.33 7.69 44.51
CA GLN A 126 -1.71 6.97 45.72
C GLN A 126 -3.22 6.79 45.74
N VAL A 127 -3.67 5.54 45.85
CA VAL A 127 -5.08 5.18 45.98
C VAL A 127 -5.22 4.29 47.20
N GLU A 128 -5.85 4.84 48.25
CA GLU A 128 -5.93 4.20 49.57
C GLU A 128 -4.52 3.88 50.12
N ASP A 129 -4.26 2.61 50.42
CA ASP A 129 -2.99 2.10 50.95
C ASP A 129 -2.02 1.62 49.85
N LEU A 130 -2.37 1.84 48.57
CA LEU A 130 -1.61 1.37 47.42
C LEU A 130 -1.00 2.54 46.64
N ILE A 131 0.22 2.30 46.16
CA ILE A 131 0.87 3.16 45.17
C ILE A 131 0.74 2.50 43.81
N TYR A 132 0.29 3.27 42.83
CA TYR A 132 0.22 2.92 41.43
C TYR A 132 1.26 3.74 40.67
N GLU A 133 2.13 3.06 39.93
CA GLU A 133 3.00 3.72 38.95
C GLU A 133 2.57 3.33 37.54
N GLY A 134 2.15 4.33 36.78
CA GLY A 134 1.78 4.20 35.39
C GLY A 134 2.93 4.61 34.48
N VAL A 135 3.13 3.85 33.40
CA VAL A 135 4.08 4.20 32.34
C VAL A 135 3.37 4.11 31.00
N LEU A 136 3.53 5.15 30.18
CA LEU A 136 3.14 5.11 28.76
C LEU A 136 4.41 5.01 27.93
N ALA A 137 4.60 3.87 27.29
CA ALA A 137 5.76 3.57 26.45
C ALA A 137 5.34 3.43 24.98
N PRO A 138 5.94 4.17 24.03
CA PRO A 138 5.69 3.94 22.61
C PRO A 138 6.29 2.60 22.15
N SER A 139 5.55 1.86 21.33
CA SER A 139 5.88 0.48 20.92
C SER A 139 5.55 0.28 19.44
N GLY A 140 6.22 1.04 18.58
CA GLY A 140 6.06 0.99 17.15
C GLY A 140 4.78 1.67 16.66
N ASP A 141 3.91 0.91 16.02
CA ASP A 141 2.57 1.31 15.57
C ASP A 141 1.51 1.13 16.65
N SER A 142 1.94 0.76 17.87
CA SER A 142 1.14 0.64 19.07
C SER A 142 1.75 1.41 20.23
N ALA A 143 1.09 1.36 21.38
CA ALA A 143 1.60 1.87 22.64
C ALA A 143 1.44 0.80 23.73
N SER A 144 2.30 0.84 24.73
CA SER A 144 2.20 -0.02 25.90
C SER A 144 1.94 0.81 27.14
N ILE A 145 1.00 0.35 27.95
CA ILE A 145 0.73 0.91 29.28
C ILE A 145 1.26 -0.11 30.28
N VAL A 146 2.21 0.30 31.11
CA VAL A 146 2.68 -0.50 32.24
C VAL A 146 2.05 0.05 33.49
N ILE A 147 1.34 -0.78 34.25
CA ILE A 147 0.78 -0.42 35.55
C ILE A 147 1.47 -1.28 36.59
N MET A 148 2.15 -0.62 37.52
CA MET A 148 2.82 -1.24 38.66
C MET A 148 2.06 -0.88 39.92
N THR A 149 1.87 -1.83 40.83
CA THR A 149 1.22 -1.58 42.11
C THR A 149 1.97 -2.25 43.26
N MET A 150 1.99 -1.56 44.40
CA MET A 150 2.60 -2.01 45.65
C MET A 150 1.90 -1.33 46.83
N LEU A 151 2.17 -1.82 48.04
CA LEU A 151 1.76 -1.13 49.25
C LEU A 151 2.56 0.16 49.45
N ALA A 152 1.88 1.24 49.86
CA ALA A 152 2.51 2.54 50.05
C ALA A 152 3.68 2.52 51.04
N ARG A 153 3.59 1.68 52.08
CA ARG A 153 4.67 1.51 53.08
C ARG A 153 5.94 0.85 52.52
N ASP A 154 5.84 0.17 51.39
CA ASP A 154 6.92 -0.64 50.80
C ASP A 154 7.56 0.07 49.57
N VAL A 155 7.09 1.28 49.22
CA VAL A 155 7.56 2.03 48.04
C VAL A 155 9.07 2.28 48.06
N ASP A 156 9.62 2.70 49.20
CA ASP A 156 11.05 2.99 49.35
C ASP A 156 11.91 1.73 49.19
N TYR A 157 11.39 0.58 49.64
CA TYR A 157 12.05 -0.71 49.49
C TYR A 157 12.09 -1.16 48.01
N HIS A 158 11.04 -0.83 47.25
CA HIS A 158 10.91 -1.23 45.84
C HIS A 158 11.43 -0.20 44.83
N ARG A 159 11.69 1.06 45.22
CA ARG A 159 12.06 2.17 44.33
C ARG A 159 13.13 1.81 43.29
N ASN A 160 14.28 1.32 43.74
CA ASN A 160 15.40 0.94 42.85
C ASN A 160 15.00 -0.16 41.85
N ARG A 161 14.15 -1.09 42.26
CA ARG A 161 13.67 -2.18 41.40
C ARG A 161 12.69 -1.65 40.35
N LEU A 162 11.78 -0.77 40.73
CA LEU A 162 10.80 -0.16 39.83
C LEU A 162 11.47 0.77 38.81
N ASP A 163 12.47 1.52 39.26
CA ASP A 163 13.31 2.33 38.36
C ASP A 163 14.05 1.44 37.36
N GLY A 164 14.55 0.28 37.82
CA GLY A 164 15.13 -0.74 36.94
C GLY A 164 14.14 -1.31 35.94
N VAL A 165 12.88 -1.55 36.32
CA VAL A 165 11.82 -2.01 35.41
C VAL A 165 11.56 -0.99 34.31
N ILE A 166 11.44 0.30 34.66
CA ILE A 166 11.21 1.38 33.69
C ILE A 166 12.42 1.52 32.75
N ALA A 167 13.63 1.47 33.30
CA ALA A 167 14.87 1.57 32.51
C ALA A 167 15.02 0.41 31.51
N SER A 168 14.69 -0.81 31.94
CA SER A 168 14.88 -2.06 31.18
C SER A 168 13.65 -2.51 30.38
N LEU A 169 12.72 -1.61 30.06
CA LEU A 169 11.60 -1.92 29.16
C LEU A 169 12.12 -2.29 27.77
N ASP A 170 11.87 -3.53 27.37
CA ASP A 170 12.20 -4.06 26.04
C ASP A 170 11.08 -3.73 25.04
N GLY A 171 11.40 -3.66 23.75
CA GLY A 171 10.43 -3.38 22.69
C GLY A 171 9.92 -1.93 22.65
N VAL A 172 10.46 -1.03 23.47
CA VAL A 172 10.14 0.40 23.42
C VAL A 172 10.85 1.03 22.22
N THR A 173 10.08 1.74 21.40
CA THR A 173 10.61 2.46 20.23
C THR A 173 10.28 3.95 20.34
N ALA A 174 10.93 4.77 19.52
CA ALA A 174 10.55 6.18 19.41
C ALA A 174 9.04 6.33 19.16
N PRO A 175 8.38 7.37 19.72
CA PRO A 175 7.01 7.72 19.38
C PRO A 175 6.83 7.81 17.87
N MET A 176 5.68 7.37 17.37
CA MET A 176 5.48 7.33 15.93
C MET A 176 5.51 8.76 15.38
N PRO A 177 6.40 9.07 14.42
CA PRO A 177 6.40 10.37 13.79
C PRO A 177 5.08 10.55 13.04
N ARG A 178 4.61 11.79 12.93
CA ARG A 178 3.40 12.08 12.12
C ARG A 178 3.56 11.48 10.72
N PHE A 179 2.60 10.66 10.30
CA PHE A 179 2.48 10.26 8.89
C PHE A 179 2.43 11.54 8.05
N SER A 180 3.47 11.77 7.25
CA SER A 180 3.49 12.96 6.40
C SER A 180 2.63 12.70 5.16
N LEU A 181 1.38 13.14 5.21
CA LEU A 181 0.50 13.14 4.05
C LEU A 181 1.12 13.90 2.87
N THR A 182 1.90 14.95 3.14
CA THR A 182 2.59 15.74 2.10
C THR A 182 3.57 14.90 1.30
N TRP A 183 4.37 14.05 1.96
CA TRP A 183 5.31 13.16 1.28
C TRP A 183 4.60 12.14 0.40
N TRP A 184 3.44 11.63 0.82
CA TRP A 184 2.62 10.74 -0.01
C TRP A 184 1.92 11.49 -1.15
N ARG A 185 1.46 12.72 -0.88
CA ARG A 185 0.80 13.57 -1.87
C ARG A 185 1.71 13.93 -3.03
N ILE A 186 2.98 14.23 -2.74
CA ILE A 186 3.98 14.60 -3.75
C ILE A 186 4.72 13.35 -4.27
N GLY A 187 5.04 12.41 -3.38
CA GLY A 187 5.79 11.20 -3.72
C GLY A 187 5.03 10.26 -4.65
N ALA A 188 3.74 10.03 -4.42
CA ALA A 188 2.94 9.14 -5.27
C ALA A 188 2.94 9.57 -6.76
N PRO A 189 2.60 10.82 -7.13
CA PRO A 189 2.65 11.24 -8.53
C PRO A 189 4.07 11.21 -9.11
N LEU A 190 5.11 11.53 -8.32
CA LEU A 190 6.51 11.45 -8.77
C LEU A 190 6.95 10.01 -9.06
N VAL A 191 6.56 9.04 -8.23
CA VAL A 191 6.82 7.62 -8.45
C VAL A 191 6.12 7.13 -9.71
N TRP A 192 4.84 7.49 -9.88
CA TRP A 192 4.11 7.17 -11.10
C TRP A 192 4.74 7.80 -12.35
N LEU A 193 5.18 9.05 -12.26
CA LEU A 193 5.84 9.74 -13.36
C LEU A 193 7.16 9.06 -13.73
N GLY A 194 8.00 8.75 -12.74
CA GLY A 194 9.25 8.03 -12.95
C GLY A 194 9.03 6.66 -13.57
N LEU A 195 8.02 5.92 -13.12
CA LEU A 195 7.65 4.62 -13.67
C LEU A 195 7.14 4.74 -15.12
N ALA A 196 6.31 5.74 -15.42
CA ALA A 196 5.83 6.02 -16.75
C ALA A 196 6.98 6.29 -17.73
N LEU A 197 7.90 7.19 -17.35
CA LEU A 197 9.07 7.53 -18.14
C LEU A 197 10.04 6.35 -18.31
N ALA A 198 10.27 5.57 -17.26
CA ALA A 198 11.14 4.39 -17.32
C ALA A 198 10.57 3.31 -18.25
N LEU A 199 9.26 3.03 -18.17
CA LEU A 199 8.61 2.09 -19.06
C LEU A 199 8.58 2.60 -20.50
N HIS A 200 8.37 3.90 -20.71
CA HIS A 200 8.46 4.50 -22.04
C HIS A 200 9.86 4.31 -22.63
N ALA A 201 10.91 4.65 -21.88
CA ALA A 201 12.31 4.48 -22.31
C ALA A 201 12.66 3.01 -22.56
N ALA A 202 12.16 2.08 -21.74
CA ALA A 202 12.34 0.65 -21.95
C ALA A 202 11.65 0.18 -23.25
N MET A 203 10.41 0.61 -23.49
CA MET A 203 9.67 0.28 -24.71
C MET A 203 10.34 0.87 -25.96
N LEU A 204 10.91 2.08 -25.88
CA LEU A 204 11.70 2.64 -26.98
C LEU A 204 12.87 1.72 -27.36
N ARG A 205 13.60 1.16 -26.38
CA ARG A 205 14.69 0.21 -26.65
C ARG A 205 14.22 -1.09 -27.33
N PHE A 206 12.97 -1.51 -27.10
CA PHE A 206 12.40 -2.69 -27.74
C PHE A 206 11.78 -2.38 -29.11
N VAL A 207 11.28 -1.15 -29.33
CA VAL A 207 10.54 -0.74 -30.52
C VAL A 207 11.43 -0.01 -31.56
N ASP A 208 12.70 0.27 -31.24
CA ASP A 208 13.72 0.76 -32.19
C ASP A 208 13.92 -0.16 -33.42
N GLN A 209 13.35 -1.36 -33.43
CA GLN A 209 13.32 -2.23 -34.62
C GLN A 209 12.24 -1.85 -35.65
N ASP A 210 11.16 -1.16 -35.25
CA ASP A 210 9.98 -0.89 -36.08
C ASP A 210 9.67 0.61 -36.31
N HIS A 211 10.43 1.54 -35.71
CA HIS A 211 10.22 3.02 -35.77
C HIS A 211 8.83 3.50 -35.29
N ASP A 212 8.05 2.66 -34.60
CA ASP A 212 6.70 2.99 -34.14
C ASP A 212 6.68 3.47 -32.68
N HIS A 213 7.11 4.70 -32.45
CA HIS A 213 7.09 5.35 -31.14
C HIS A 213 5.67 5.43 -30.53
N THR A 214 4.61 5.37 -31.35
CA THR A 214 3.22 5.43 -30.88
C THR A 214 2.78 4.13 -30.21
N GLN A 215 3.17 3.00 -30.80
CA GLN A 215 2.88 1.70 -30.24
C GLN A 215 3.68 1.47 -28.95
N ALA A 216 4.91 1.98 -28.87
CA ALA A 216 5.72 1.99 -27.65
C ALA A 216 5.03 2.78 -26.51
N GLY A 217 4.62 4.03 -26.78
CA GLY A 217 3.95 4.88 -25.79
C GLY A 217 2.59 4.35 -25.33
N THR A 218 1.81 3.77 -26.25
CA THR A 218 0.50 3.17 -25.94
C THR A 218 0.66 1.90 -25.10
N ARG A 219 1.56 0.99 -25.48
CA ARG A 219 1.86 -0.23 -24.71
C ARG A 219 2.38 0.11 -23.31
N ALA A 220 3.30 1.08 -23.20
CA ALA A 220 3.80 1.56 -21.92
C ALA A 220 2.66 2.12 -21.04
N SER A 221 1.71 2.86 -21.63
CA SER A 221 0.57 3.42 -20.88
C SER A 221 -0.38 2.35 -20.37
N VAL A 222 -0.68 1.33 -21.18
CA VAL A 222 -1.52 0.18 -20.76
C VAL A 222 -0.86 -0.61 -19.63
N ILE A 223 0.44 -0.89 -19.74
CA ILE A 223 1.20 -1.57 -18.69
C ILE A 223 1.20 -0.74 -17.40
N ASN A 224 1.42 0.58 -17.50
CA ASN A 224 1.36 1.45 -16.33
C ASN A 224 -0.02 1.45 -15.68
N LEU A 225 -1.11 1.45 -16.45
CA LEU A 225 -2.46 1.38 -15.89
C LEU A 225 -2.67 0.10 -15.06
N GLY A 226 -2.20 -1.05 -15.56
CA GLY A 226 -2.19 -2.31 -14.80
C GLY A 226 -1.35 -2.22 -13.52
N LEU A 227 -0.20 -1.53 -13.58
CA LEU A 227 0.65 -1.30 -12.41
C LEU A 227 0.01 -0.35 -11.40
N VAL A 228 -0.80 0.63 -11.82
CA VAL A 228 -1.58 1.49 -10.93
C VAL A 228 -2.59 0.67 -10.13
N ALA A 229 -3.34 -0.22 -10.79
CA ALA A 229 -4.28 -1.11 -10.11
C ALA A 229 -3.57 -2.03 -9.10
N LEU A 230 -2.48 -2.68 -9.52
CA LEU A 230 -1.70 -3.57 -8.66
C LEU A 230 -1.05 -2.82 -7.49
N GLY A 231 -0.46 -1.66 -7.74
CA GLY A 231 0.18 -0.84 -6.70
C GLY A 231 -0.84 -0.36 -5.66
N THR A 232 -2.02 0.07 -6.10
CA THR A 232 -3.12 0.46 -5.21
C THR A 232 -3.54 -0.70 -4.31
N LEU A 233 -3.68 -1.90 -4.89
CA LEU A 233 -4.06 -3.11 -4.15
C LEU A 233 -3.00 -3.50 -3.10
N ILE A 234 -1.72 -3.48 -3.48
CA ILE A 234 -0.60 -3.74 -2.57
C ILE A 234 -0.60 -2.72 -1.42
N THR A 235 -0.79 -1.44 -1.71
CA THR A 235 -0.84 -0.42 -0.66
C THR A 235 -2.06 -0.60 0.25
N TYR A 236 -3.23 -0.95 -0.30
CA TYR A 236 -4.43 -1.19 0.50
C TYR A 236 -4.23 -2.35 1.48
N PHE A 237 -3.74 -3.50 1.01
CA PHE A 237 -3.51 -4.65 1.90
C PHE A 237 -2.32 -4.44 2.84
N GLY A 238 -1.23 -3.83 2.35
CA GLY A 238 -0.03 -3.59 3.17
C GLY A 238 -0.22 -2.54 4.28
N LEU A 239 -1.25 -1.71 4.18
CA LEU A 239 -1.60 -0.72 5.20
C LEU A 239 -2.85 -1.10 6.01
N GLY A 240 -3.50 -2.23 5.71
CA GLY A 240 -4.73 -2.68 6.37
C GLY A 240 -4.59 -2.81 7.89
N ASP A 241 -3.53 -3.49 8.33
CA ASP A 241 -3.24 -3.68 9.76
C ASP A 241 -2.78 -2.39 10.47
N ARG A 242 -2.62 -1.30 9.71
CA ARG A 242 -2.10 0.00 10.19
C ARG A 242 -3.12 1.12 10.05
N GLU A 243 -4.40 0.81 9.94
CA GLU A 243 -5.46 1.80 9.79
C GLU A 243 -5.49 2.79 10.95
N LEU A 244 -5.32 2.32 12.20
CA LEU A 244 -5.31 3.19 13.39
C LEU A 244 -4.14 4.20 13.36
N ALA A 245 -2.97 3.77 12.91
CA ALA A 245 -1.82 4.64 12.70
C ALA A 245 -2.08 5.73 11.64
N LEU A 246 -2.78 5.39 10.56
CA LEU A 246 -3.19 6.33 9.51
C LEU A 246 -4.24 7.33 10.01
N VAL A 247 -5.24 6.84 10.73
CA VAL A 247 -6.30 7.66 11.35
C VAL A 247 -5.70 8.64 12.34
N HIS A 248 -4.79 8.18 13.19
CA HIS A 248 -4.11 9.02 14.17
C HIS A 248 -3.32 10.17 13.51
N ALA A 249 -2.83 9.94 12.30
CA ALA A 249 -2.13 10.96 11.52
C ALA A 249 -3.05 11.81 10.61
N GLY A 250 -4.36 11.75 10.81
CA GLY A 250 -5.34 12.57 10.10
C GLY A 250 -5.63 12.11 8.67
N SER A 251 -5.43 10.82 8.39
CA SER A 251 -5.71 10.20 7.10
C SER A 251 -6.67 9.03 7.26
N SER A 252 -6.98 8.35 6.17
CA SER A 252 -7.65 7.05 6.18
C SER A 252 -7.03 6.16 5.13
N LEU A 253 -7.12 4.84 5.35
CA LEU A 253 -6.67 3.85 4.38
C LEU A 253 -7.33 4.09 3.01
N GLY A 254 -8.65 4.28 3.01
CA GLY A 254 -9.42 4.59 1.80
C GLY A 254 -9.00 5.89 1.13
N GLY A 255 -8.79 6.96 1.91
CA GLY A 255 -8.37 8.26 1.36
C GLY A 255 -6.99 8.22 0.70
N LEU A 256 -6.02 7.56 1.34
CA LEU A 256 -4.67 7.44 0.82
C LEU A 256 -4.60 6.54 -0.43
N THR A 257 -5.29 5.40 -0.39
CA THR A 257 -5.33 4.47 -1.53
C THR A 257 -6.05 5.08 -2.74
N MET A 258 -7.15 5.80 -2.52
CA MET A 258 -7.82 6.58 -3.56
C MET A 258 -6.89 7.64 -4.15
N TRP A 259 -6.13 8.36 -3.33
CA TRP A 259 -5.16 9.34 -3.81
C TRP A 259 -4.07 8.70 -4.70
N ILE A 260 -3.52 7.55 -4.29
CA ILE A 260 -2.51 6.81 -5.06
C ILE A 260 -3.08 6.36 -6.41
N ALA A 261 -4.32 5.82 -6.41
CA ALA A 261 -4.98 5.38 -7.63
C ALA A 261 -5.25 6.55 -8.59
N VAL A 262 -5.85 7.64 -8.09
CA VAL A 262 -6.20 8.82 -8.91
C VAL A 262 -4.95 9.49 -9.47
N SER A 263 -3.91 9.68 -8.65
CA SER A 263 -2.64 10.25 -9.14
C SER A 263 -2.00 9.38 -10.21
N GLY A 264 -2.03 8.05 -10.06
CA GLY A 264 -1.58 7.10 -11.07
C GLY A 264 -2.35 7.21 -12.37
N ILE A 265 -3.69 7.22 -12.31
CA ILE A 265 -4.56 7.35 -13.49
C ILE A 265 -4.28 8.68 -14.22
N ILE A 266 -4.13 9.78 -13.48
CA ILE A 266 -3.81 11.10 -14.07
C ILE A 266 -2.47 11.06 -14.80
N VAL A 267 -1.43 10.52 -14.17
CA VAL A 267 -0.10 10.42 -14.79
C VAL A 267 -0.12 9.54 -16.03
N VAL A 268 -0.79 8.38 -15.98
CA VAL A 268 -0.94 7.48 -17.13
C VAL A 268 -1.71 8.17 -18.26
N GLY A 269 -2.80 8.85 -17.95
CA GLY A 269 -3.59 9.60 -18.92
C GLY A 269 -2.78 10.72 -19.58
N LEU A 270 -2.04 11.50 -18.80
CA LEU A 270 -1.17 12.56 -19.31
C LEU A 270 -0.05 11.99 -20.19
N HIS A 271 0.60 10.92 -19.75
CA HIS A 271 1.64 10.23 -20.52
C HIS A 271 1.09 9.71 -21.86
N PHE A 272 -0.08 9.08 -21.85
CA PHE A 272 -0.75 8.62 -23.06
C PHE A 272 -1.06 9.77 -24.03
N LEU A 273 -1.61 10.88 -23.53
CA LEU A 273 -1.92 12.07 -24.34
C LEU A 273 -0.65 12.70 -24.95
N ILE A 274 0.44 12.76 -24.19
CA ILE A 274 1.73 13.27 -24.66
C ILE A 274 2.29 12.36 -25.77
N ALA A 275 2.33 11.05 -25.53
CA ALA A 275 2.80 10.08 -26.51
C ALA A 275 1.97 10.13 -27.81
N ALA A 276 0.65 10.28 -27.70
CA ALA A 276 -0.24 10.41 -28.85
C ALA A 276 -0.10 11.76 -29.60
N ARG A 277 0.34 12.84 -28.93
CA ARG A 277 0.46 14.19 -29.54
C ARG A 277 1.79 14.41 -30.25
N TYR A 278 2.91 13.89 -29.71
CA TYR A 278 4.24 14.05 -30.32
C TYR A 278 4.31 13.51 -31.77
N ASP A 279 3.41 12.61 -32.14
CA ASP A 279 3.31 12.02 -33.47
C ASP A 279 2.66 12.94 -34.52
N ARG A 280 1.70 13.81 -34.14
CA ARG A 280 1.08 14.75 -35.08
C ARG A 280 2.02 15.87 -35.57
N GLY A 281 3.20 15.98 -34.97
CA GLY A 281 4.21 16.99 -35.28
C GLY A 281 5.20 16.60 -36.40
N VAL A 282 5.27 15.32 -36.79
CA VAL A 282 6.09 14.89 -37.93
C VAL A 282 5.20 14.82 -39.17
N VAL A 283 4.78 15.99 -39.66
CA VAL A 283 4.43 16.11 -41.07
C VAL A 283 5.72 15.84 -41.83
N GLN A 284 5.86 14.64 -42.41
CA GLN A 284 6.84 14.40 -43.46
C GLN A 284 6.56 15.42 -44.56
N SER A 285 7.25 16.56 -44.53
CA SER A 285 7.41 17.41 -45.70
C SER A 285 7.91 16.50 -46.82
N ALA A 286 7.14 16.46 -47.90
CA ALA A 286 7.24 15.61 -49.09
C ALA A 286 8.65 15.06 -49.41
N PRO A 287 8.77 13.84 -49.98
CA PRO A 287 10.06 13.29 -50.35
C PRO A 287 10.85 14.28 -51.20
N ALA A 288 11.99 14.73 -50.69
CA ALA A 288 12.98 15.50 -51.42
C ALA A 288 13.72 14.58 -52.40
N SER A 289 13.01 14.07 -53.41
CA SER A 289 13.60 13.48 -54.61
C SER A 289 12.65 13.68 -55.79
N GLY A 290 12.56 14.94 -56.22
CA GLY A 290 11.94 15.30 -57.49
C GLY A 290 12.81 14.83 -58.66
N ILE A 291 12.65 13.58 -59.08
CA ILE A 291 12.73 13.23 -60.50
C ILE A 291 11.34 12.75 -60.90
N TYR A 292 10.45 13.72 -61.14
CA TYR A 292 9.21 13.44 -61.84
C TYR A 292 9.55 13.08 -63.30
N SER A 293 9.46 11.79 -63.63
CA SER A 293 9.32 11.33 -65.00
C SER A 293 8.08 12.01 -65.60
N ARG A 294 8.30 12.97 -66.51
CA ARG A 294 7.26 13.73 -67.23
C ARG A 294 6.35 12.85 -68.11
N THR A 295 6.53 11.54 -68.11
CA THR A 295 5.85 10.62 -69.03
C THR A 295 4.47 10.17 -68.53
N ASP A 296 4.21 10.16 -67.22
CA ASP A 296 2.93 9.68 -66.67
C ASP A 296 1.85 10.77 -66.53
N MET A 297 2.21 12.05 -66.40
CA MET A 297 1.22 13.16 -66.41
C MET A 297 0.59 13.39 -67.79
N ILE A 298 1.26 13.02 -68.88
CA ILE A 298 0.70 13.12 -70.24
C ILE A 298 -0.31 11.99 -70.48
N ARG A 299 -0.15 10.83 -69.83
CA ARG A 299 -1.10 9.71 -69.97
C ARG A 299 -2.41 9.94 -69.18
N ALA A 300 -2.37 10.67 -68.06
CA ALA A 300 -3.56 11.02 -67.28
C ALA A 300 -4.37 12.22 -67.85
N SER A 301 -3.79 13.01 -68.77
CA SER A 301 -4.46 14.16 -69.39
C SER A 301 -5.07 13.87 -70.77
N VAL A 302 -4.79 12.71 -71.38
CA VAL A 302 -5.44 12.26 -72.63
C VAL A 302 -6.71 11.44 -72.36
N SER A 303 -6.82 10.79 -71.19
CA SER A 303 -8.01 10.01 -70.80
C SER A 303 -9.13 10.85 -70.15
N SER A 304 -8.88 12.11 -69.79
CA SER A 304 -9.88 13.01 -69.18
C SER A 304 -10.48 14.04 -70.15
N ARG A 305 -10.11 14.02 -71.43
CA ARG A 305 -10.56 15.00 -72.45
C ARG A 305 -11.30 14.43 -73.66
N SER A 306 -11.60 13.13 -73.69
CA SER A 306 -12.60 12.58 -74.62
C SER A 306 -13.93 12.42 -73.90
N GLY A 307 -14.78 13.44 -74.03
CA GLY A 307 -16.18 13.36 -73.65
C GLY A 307 -16.91 12.40 -74.58
N VAL A 308 -17.05 11.14 -74.16
CA VAL A 308 -18.06 10.21 -74.68
C VAL A 308 -18.87 9.74 -73.49
N ARG A 309 -20.12 10.21 -73.46
CA ARG A 309 -21.16 9.89 -72.47
C ARG A 309 -21.62 8.46 -72.74
N PRO A 310 -21.46 7.49 -71.83
CA PRO A 310 -22.11 6.19 -71.99
C PRO A 310 -23.61 6.35 -71.70
N ARG A 311 -24.43 6.02 -72.69
CA ARG A 311 -25.89 5.95 -72.62
C ARG A 311 -26.29 4.70 -71.83
N PRO A 312 -27.25 4.75 -70.88
CA PRO A 312 -27.61 3.60 -70.08
C PRO A 312 -28.72 2.81 -70.79
N ASP A 313 -28.38 2.03 -71.81
CA ASP A 313 -29.27 1.03 -72.41
C ASP A 313 -28.38 -0.10 -72.97
N ASN A 314 -27.99 -1.03 -72.09
CA ASN A 314 -27.68 -2.44 -72.35
C ASN A 314 -27.00 -3.04 -71.12
N LEU A 315 -27.84 -3.50 -70.20
CA LEU A 315 -27.54 -4.67 -69.38
C LEU A 315 -27.66 -5.91 -70.28
N ALA A 316 -26.75 -6.86 -70.07
CA ALA A 316 -26.58 -8.17 -70.74
C ALA A 316 -25.48 -8.19 -71.80
N GLU A 317 -24.64 -9.24 -71.72
CA GLU A 317 -23.40 -9.49 -72.47
C GLU A 317 -22.24 -8.61 -71.96
N THR A 318 -21.22 -9.09 -71.26
CA THR A 318 -20.46 -10.33 -71.45
C THR A 318 -19.78 -10.73 -70.14
N SER A 319 -20.16 -11.90 -69.62
CA SER A 319 -19.22 -12.80 -68.94
C SER A 319 -18.17 -13.30 -69.94
N ASP A 320 -17.10 -13.88 -69.40
CA ASP A 320 -16.04 -14.67 -70.07
C ASP A 320 -14.78 -13.93 -70.50
N VAL A 321 -13.57 -14.47 -70.36
CA VAL A 321 -13.02 -15.63 -69.65
C VAL A 321 -11.51 -15.34 -69.65
N TRP A 322 -10.86 -15.49 -68.50
CA TRP A 322 -9.42 -15.75 -68.46
C TRP A 322 -9.24 -17.25 -68.67
N ALA A 323 -8.75 -17.69 -69.84
CA ALA A 323 -8.17 -19.02 -69.97
C ALA A 323 -7.23 -19.15 -71.19
N VAL A 324 -6.06 -19.68 -70.86
CA VAL A 324 -4.93 -20.14 -71.67
C VAL A 324 -5.35 -21.25 -72.66
N PRO A 325 -4.65 -21.43 -73.80
CA PRO A 325 -5.01 -22.38 -74.86
C PRO A 325 -4.69 -23.84 -74.52
N ARG A 326 -5.56 -24.76 -74.95
CA ARG A 326 -5.18 -26.13 -75.35
C ARG A 326 -6.30 -26.83 -76.12
N ASP A 327 -5.95 -27.24 -77.34
CA ASP A 327 -6.69 -28.21 -78.14
C ASP A 327 -6.89 -29.51 -77.36
N THR A 328 -8.10 -30.05 -77.35
CA THR A 328 -8.45 -31.40 -77.84
C THR A 328 -9.90 -31.75 -77.47
N LEU A 329 -10.75 -31.86 -78.49
CA LEU A 329 -12.03 -32.59 -78.49
C LEU A 329 -11.77 -34.09 -78.26
N PRO A 330 -12.69 -34.81 -77.59
CA PRO A 330 -13.80 -35.38 -78.33
C PRO A 330 -15.19 -35.30 -77.65
N ASP A 331 -16.15 -35.47 -78.55
CA ASP A 331 -17.62 -35.50 -78.49
C ASP A 331 -18.19 -36.67 -77.63
N PRO A 332 -19.52 -36.90 -77.55
CA PRO A 332 -20.41 -36.51 -76.47
C PRO A 332 -21.06 -37.75 -75.79
N GLY A 333 -21.79 -37.57 -74.68
CA GLY A 333 -22.70 -38.64 -74.28
C GLY A 333 -23.28 -38.53 -72.88
N SER A 334 -24.60 -38.27 -72.86
CA SER A 334 -25.60 -38.74 -71.88
C SER A 334 -25.33 -38.39 -70.41
N SER A 335 -26.00 -37.38 -69.86
CA SER A 335 -27.39 -37.40 -69.37
C SER A 335 -27.61 -38.23 -68.10
N THR A 336 -28.51 -37.69 -67.26
CA THR A 336 -29.23 -38.29 -66.12
C THR A 336 -28.49 -38.13 -64.78
N GLN A 337 -28.76 -37.10 -63.99
CA GLN A 337 -29.95 -36.83 -63.14
C GLN A 337 -29.92 -37.48 -61.75
N TYR A 338 -30.23 -36.62 -60.78
CA TYR A 338 -30.85 -36.84 -59.46
C TYR A 338 -30.08 -37.72 -58.46
N ALA A 339 -29.47 -37.08 -57.46
CA ALA A 339 -30.09 -36.71 -56.18
C ALA A 339 -30.23 -37.90 -55.22
N VAL A 340 -29.72 -37.71 -54.00
CA VAL A 340 -30.46 -37.84 -52.74
C VAL A 340 -29.44 -37.80 -51.59
N HIS A 341 -29.94 -37.24 -50.51
CA HIS A 341 -29.30 -36.74 -49.32
C HIS A 341 -29.02 -37.89 -48.31
N PRO A 342 -28.71 -37.59 -47.03
CA PRO A 342 -27.49 -37.95 -46.29
C PRO A 342 -27.57 -39.26 -45.48
N GLY A 343 -26.43 -39.67 -44.91
CA GLY A 343 -26.39 -40.75 -43.92
C GLY A 343 -25.21 -40.62 -42.96
N LYS A 344 -25.54 -40.35 -41.69
CA LYS A 344 -24.70 -40.61 -40.50
C LYS A 344 -24.43 -42.12 -40.35
N GLN A 345 -23.27 -42.47 -39.79
CA GLN A 345 -23.02 -43.53 -38.78
C GLN A 345 -21.51 -43.49 -38.48
N ASP A 346 -21.05 -43.19 -37.26
CA ASP A 346 -20.95 -44.06 -36.07
C ASP A 346 -20.18 -45.37 -36.29
N GLU A 347 -19.44 -45.74 -35.23
CA GLU A 347 -18.46 -46.84 -35.05
C GLU A 347 -16.99 -46.42 -35.25
N ARG A 348 -16.06 -46.52 -34.28
CA ARG A 348 -16.00 -47.15 -32.94
C ARG A 348 -14.93 -46.46 -32.10
#